data_AF-A0A0C2JJ96-F1
#
_entry.id   AF-A0A0C2JJ96-F1
#
_cell.length_a   1.000
_cell.length_b   1.000
_cell.length_c   1.000
_cell.angle_alpha   90.00
_cell.angle_beta   90.00
_cell.angle_gamma   90.00
#
_symmetry.space_group_name_H-M   'P 1'
#
loop_
_entity.id
_entity.type
_entity.pdbx_description
1 polymer ?
#
loop_
_entity_poly.entity_id
_entity_poly.type
_entity_poly.pdbx_seq_one_letter_code
_entity_poly.pdbx_strand_id
1 'polypeptide(L)'
;MKKYLTALMLVAALTGCDDASKAIEQAQDAANDAVDSLQEKIESVDLNALNLDQFGEAADSAEKLAESVQAALEADFSNPQALNDVKEHIANAYSCLVDVSSESAAEKLMDKVMESISNEEAQSLIERGVEKAKEAQECVM
;
A
#
# COMPACT_ATOMS: atom_id res chain seq x y z
N MET A 1 54.79 3.82 -11.49
CA MET A 1 54.30 4.49 -12.72
C MET A 1 53.16 3.67 -13.32
N LYS A 2 52.06 4.33 -13.71
CA LYS A 2 50.95 3.90 -14.61
C LYS A 2 50.09 2.72 -14.11
N LYS A 3 49.00 2.97 -13.38
CA LYS A 3 47.63 3.33 -13.83
C LYS A 3 46.95 2.24 -14.69
N TYR A 4 46.06 1.54 -13.99
CA TYR A 4 44.94 0.69 -14.35
C TYR A 4 44.61 0.50 -15.84
N LEU A 5 44.76 -0.78 -16.20
CA LEU A 5 44.11 -1.60 -17.22
C LEU A 5 42.86 -1.01 -17.91
N THR A 6 43.06 -0.86 -19.21
CA THR A 6 42.16 -0.91 -20.36
C THR A 6 41.23 -2.15 -20.40
N ALA A 7 40.18 -2.03 -21.24
CA ALA A 7 39.22 -3.04 -21.76
C ALA A 7 37.90 -3.11 -20.97
N LEU A 8 36.75 -2.61 -21.42
CA LEU A 8 36.12 -2.55 -22.75
C LEU A 8 35.87 -3.94 -23.37
N MET A 9 34.59 -4.19 -23.65
CA MET A 9 33.93 -5.34 -24.29
C MET A 9 33.48 -6.48 -23.38
N LEU A 10 32.15 -6.55 -23.21
CA LEU A 10 31.37 -7.76 -23.50
C LEU A 10 29.95 -7.32 -23.88
N VAL A 11 29.79 -6.98 -25.17
CA VAL A 11 28.52 -7.16 -25.88
C VAL A 11 28.56 -8.57 -26.44
N ALA A 12 27.57 -9.41 -26.09
CA ALA A 12 26.90 -10.38 -26.97
C ALA A 12 26.26 -11.51 -26.14
N ALA A 13 25.00 -11.31 -25.76
CA ALA A 13 24.03 -12.39 -25.60
C ALA A 13 22.62 -11.96 -26.07
N LEU A 14 22.56 -11.01 -27.01
CA LEU A 14 21.35 -10.67 -27.75
C LEU A 14 21.29 -11.51 -29.04
N THR A 15 21.12 -12.81 -28.89
CA THR A 15 20.65 -13.69 -29.97
C THR A 15 19.81 -14.78 -29.33
N GLY A 16 18.49 -14.57 -29.29
CA GLY A 16 17.55 -15.58 -28.80
C GLY A 16 16.30 -15.05 -28.09
N CYS A 17 15.67 -13.98 -28.59
CA CYS A 17 14.27 -13.62 -28.28
C CYS A 17 13.71 -12.84 -29.46
N ASP A 18 13.58 -13.51 -30.60
CA ASP A 18 13.07 -12.98 -31.87
C ASP A 18 11.53 -13.10 -31.96
N ASP A 19 10.80 -12.85 -30.86
CA ASP A 19 9.33 -13.01 -30.87
C ASP A 19 8.54 -12.22 -29.81
N ALA A 20 9.03 -11.04 -29.38
CA ALA A 20 8.30 -10.18 -28.43
C ALA A 20 7.84 -8.83 -29.03
N SER A 21 7.93 -8.67 -30.35
CA SER A 21 7.56 -7.43 -31.06
C SER A 21 6.10 -7.41 -31.54
N LYS A 22 5.22 -8.24 -30.97
CA LYS A 22 3.79 -8.33 -31.38
C LYS A 22 2.76 -7.93 -30.31
N ALA A 23 3.17 -7.50 -29.12
CA ALA A 23 2.24 -7.24 -28.02
C ALA A 23 2.12 -5.75 -27.63
N ILE A 24 2.49 -4.80 -28.51
CA ILE A 24 2.53 -3.36 -28.18
C ILE A 24 1.37 -2.56 -28.82
N GLU A 25 0.51 -3.16 -29.66
CA GLU A 25 -0.60 -2.44 -30.34
C GLU A 25 -2.03 -2.85 -29.92
N GLN A 26 -2.24 -3.51 -28.77
CA GLN A 26 -3.60 -3.85 -28.29
C GLN A 26 -3.79 -3.62 -26.78
N ALA A 27 -3.55 -2.41 -26.30
CA ALA A 27 -3.94 -2.06 -24.92
C ALA A 27 -4.57 -0.67 -24.78
N GLN A 28 -4.96 -0.02 -25.88
CA GLN A 28 -5.63 1.30 -25.84
C GLN A 28 -7.16 1.25 -26.05
N ASP A 29 -7.77 0.07 -26.23
CA ASP A 29 -9.24 -0.06 -26.36
C ASP A 29 -9.93 -0.75 -25.16
N ALA A 30 -9.18 -1.19 -24.14
CA ALA A 30 -9.74 -1.74 -22.89
C ALA A 30 -10.02 -0.66 -21.82
N ALA A 31 -9.97 0.62 -22.20
CA ALA A 31 -10.05 1.76 -21.29
C ALA A 31 -11.48 2.25 -21.00
N ASN A 32 -12.51 1.81 -21.74
CA ASN A 32 -13.88 2.32 -21.56
C ASN A 32 -14.90 1.32 -20.99
N ASP A 33 -14.69 0.00 -21.08
CA ASP A 33 -15.68 -0.99 -20.62
C ASP A 33 -15.38 -1.58 -19.23
N ALA A 34 -14.21 -1.29 -18.63
CA ALA A 34 -13.87 -1.74 -17.28
C ALA A 34 -14.34 -0.77 -16.17
N VAL A 35 -14.63 0.49 -16.51
CA VAL A 35 -14.99 1.54 -15.55
C VAL A 35 -16.37 1.32 -14.93
N ASP A 36 -17.29 0.65 -15.64
CA ASP A 36 -18.64 0.37 -15.11
C ASP A 36 -18.72 -0.91 -14.26
N SER A 37 -17.74 -1.82 -14.32
CA SER A 37 -17.74 -3.07 -13.52
C SER A 37 -16.88 -3.02 -12.25
N LEU A 38 -16.05 -1.99 -12.10
CA LEU A 38 -15.24 -1.76 -10.89
C LEU A 38 -15.98 -0.92 -9.83
N GLN A 39 -17.10 -0.29 -10.20
CA GLN A 39 -17.90 0.56 -9.30
C GLN A 39 -18.60 -0.21 -8.16
N GLU A 40 -18.63 -1.55 -8.19
CA GLU A 40 -19.39 -2.37 -7.24
C GLU A 40 -18.56 -3.13 -6.21
N LYS A 41 -17.24 -2.89 -6.11
CA LYS A 41 -16.42 -3.47 -5.04
C LYS A 41 -15.75 -2.40 -4.17
N ILE A 42 -16.58 -1.97 -3.22
CA ILE A 42 -16.26 -1.57 -1.85
C ILE A 42 -15.67 -0.15 -1.71
N GLU A 43 -16.55 0.82 -1.47
CA GLU A 43 -16.23 2.20 -1.04
C GLU A 43 -15.96 2.33 0.48
N SER A 44 -16.04 1.24 1.25
CA SER A 44 -15.85 1.27 2.70
C SER A 44 -15.22 -0.01 3.20
N VAL A 45 -14.14 0.09 3.98
CA VAL A 45 -13.61 -1.09 4.70
C VAL A 45 -14.73 -1.57 5.64
N ASP A 46 -15.20 -2.81 5.46
CA ASP A 46 -16.19 -3.37 6.38
C ASP A 46 -15.50 -3.68 7.72
N LEU A 47 -15.47 -2.69 8.59
CA LEU A 47 -14.82 -2.77 9.91
C LEU A 47 -15.45 -3.84 10.80
N ASN A 48 -16.71 -4.20 10.54
CA ASN A 48 -17.37 -5.32 11.23
C ASN A 48 -16.79 -6.67 10.81
N ALA A 49 -16.28 -6.78 9.58
CA ALA A 49 -15.59 -7.99 9.10
C ALA A 49 -14.19 -8.17 9.73
N LEU A 50 -13.61 -7.10 10.31
CA LEU A 50 -12.32 -7.14 10.99
C LEU A 50 -12.39 -7.77 12.38
N ASN A 51 -13.61 -7.99 12.91
CA ASN A 51 -13.90 -8.65 14.18
C ASN A 51 -13.06 -8.08 15.34
N LEU A 52 -13.12 -6.75 15.51
CA LEU A 52 -12.23 -5.98 16.38
C LEU A 52 -12.31 -6.38 17.87
N ASP A 53 -13.43 -6.97 18.31
CA ASP A 53 -13.61 -7.51 19.67
C ASP A 53 -12.56 -8.57 20.05
N GLN A 54 -12.01 -9.27 19.05
CA GLN A 54 -10.98 -10.29 19.28
C GLN A 54 -9.62 -9.68 19.70
N PHE A 55 -9.44 -8.36 19.52
CA PHE A 55 -8.22 -7.64 19.86
C PHE A 55 -8.19 -7.20 21.33
N GLY A 56 -9.29 -7.35 22.08
CA GLY A 56 -9.33 -7.08 23.52
C GLY A 56 -8.88 -5.66 23.86
N GLU A 57 -7.79 -5.52 24.62
CA GLU A 57 -7.20 -4.21 24.98
C GLU A 57 -6.70 -3.43 23.76
N ALA A 58 -6.51 -4.08 22.61
CA ALA A 58 -6.09 -3.46 21.36
C ALA A 58 -7.25 -3.02 20.44
N ALA A 59 -8.51 -3.24 20.84
CA ALA A 59 -9.68 -2.87 20.05
C ALA A 59 -9.70 -1.37 19.71
N ASP A 60 -9.44 -0.51 20.69
CA ASP A 60 -9.39 0.95 20.49
C ASP A 60 -8.31 1.38 19.47
N SER A 61 -7.15 0.70 19.47
CA SER A 61 -6.08 0.99 18.51
C SER A 61 -6.40 0.46 17.12
N ALA A 62 -7.10 -0.68 17.04
CA ALA A 62 -7.56 -1.24 15.79
C ALA A 62 -8.68 -0.37 15.16
N GLU A 63 -9.56 0.21 15.97
CA GLU A 63 -10.57 1.19 15.53
C GLU A 63 -9.91 2.44 14.94
N LYS A 64 -8.92 3.03 15.65
CA LYS A 64 -8.16 4.18 15.13
C LYS A 64 -7.44 3.88 13.82
N LEU A 65 -6.91 2.66 13.67
CA LEU A 65 -6.27 2.24 12.43
C LEU A 65 -7.27 2.13 11.29
N ALA A 66 -8.43 1.54 11.57
CA ALA A 66 -9.56 1.47 10.64
C ALA A 66 -10.05 2.86 10.21
N GLU A 67 -10.21 3.81 11.13
CA GLU A 67 -10.55 5.21 10.84
C GLU A 67 -9.50 5.86 9.94
N SER A 68 -8.22 5.63 10.24
CA SER A 68 -7.09 6.18 9.46
C SER A 68 -7.05 5.62 8.04
N VAL A 69 -7.42 4.35 7.87
CA VAL A 69 -7.57 3.73 6.54
C VAL A 69 -8.78 4.30 5.80
N GLN A 70 -9.91 4.48 6.47
CA GLN A 70 -11.08 5.12 5.84
C GLN A 70 -10.73 6.55 5.37
N ALA A 71 -9.95 7.29 6.16
CA ALA A 71 -9.44 8.60 5.78
C ALA A 71 -8.53 8.55 4.54
N ALA A 72 -7.79 7.45 4.30
CA ALA A 72 -7.04 7.25 3.07
C ALA A 72 -7.91 6.96 1.85
N LEU A 73 -9.04 6.28 2.02
CA LEU A 73 -10.00 6.05 0.94
C LEU A 73 -10.71 7.34 0.52
N GLU A 74 -10.94 8.23 1.48
CA GLU A 74 -11.62 9.52 1.26
C GLU A 74 -10.63 10.68 1.01
N ALA A 75 -9.33 10.41 1.00
CA ALA A 75 -8.31 11.45 0.88
C ALA A 75 -8.37 12.18 -0.46
N ASP A 76 -8.14 13.49 -0.44
CA ASP A 76 -7.91 14.27 -1.64
C ASP A 76 -6.47 14.06 -2.15
N PHE A 77 -6.30 13.17 -3.13
CA PHE A 77 -5.01 12.86 -3.75
C PHE A 77 -4.38 14.02 -4.52
N SER A 78 -5.12 15.11 -4.76
CA SER A 78 -4.58 16.34 -5.32
C SER A 78 -3.98 17.29 -4.26
N ASN A 79 -4.19 16.99 -2.97
CA ASN A 79 -3.70 17.79 -1.84
C ASN A 79 -2.57 17.07 -1.07
N PRO A 80 -1.30 17.44 -1.31
CA PRO A 80 -0.15 16.80 -0.66
C PRO A 80 -0.15 16.89 0.87
N GLN A 81 -0.76 17.94 1.45
CA GLN A 81 -0.84 18.07 2.90
C GLN A 81 -1.81 17.04 3.48
N ALA A 82 -3.00 16.90 2.87
CA ALA A 82 -3.98 15.90 3.29
C ALA A 82 -3.40 14.48 3.22
N LEU A 83 -2.66 14.16 2.15
CA LEU A 83 -1.97 12.88 2.02
C LEU A 83 -0.89 12.68 3.09
N ASN A 84 -0.13 13.72 3.46
CA ASN A 84 0.86 13.58 4.51
C ASN A 84 0.21 13.36 5.88
N ASP A 85 -0.87 14.08 6.17
CA ASP A 85 -1.60 13.97 7.44
C ASP A 85 -2.20 12.57 7.59
N VAL A 86 -2.90 12.08 6.56
CA VAL A 86 -3.46 10.71 6.56
C VAL A 86 -2.36 9.66 6.74
N LYS A 87 -1.24 9.79 6.04
CA LYS A 87 -0.09 8.89 6.18
C LYS A 87 0.47 8.91 7.61
N GLU A 88 0.50 10.06 8.27
CA GLU A 88 0.92 10.18 9.68
C GLU A 88 -0.07 9.53 10.65
N HIS A 89 -1.37 9.69 10.40
CA HIS A 89 -2.41 9.03 11.18
C HIS A 89 -2.32 7.51 11.06
N ILE A 90 -2.16 6.98 9.85
CA ILE A 90 -1.95 5.53 9.62
C ILE A 90 -0.69 5.04 10.32
N ALA A 91 0.41 5.78 10.18
CA ALA A 91 1.67 5.40 10.80
C ALA A 91 1.52 5.28 12.32
N ASN A 92 0.91 6.30 12.93
CA ASN A 92 0.71 6.33 14.37
C ASN A 92 -0.26 5.23 14.84
N ALA A 93 -1.41 5.09 14.19
CA ALA A 93 -2.40 4.09 14.57
C ALA A 93 -1.87 2.66 14.42
N TYR A 94 -1.07 2.40 13.38
CA TYR A 94 -0.39 1.12 13.21
C TYR A 94 0.63 0.88 14.33
N SER A 95 1.50 1.84 14.62
CA SER A 95 2.45 1.74 15.74
C SER A 95 1.76 1.48 17.07
N CYS A 96 0.67 2.18 17.35
CA CYS A 96 -0.11 1.97 18.57
C CYS A 96 -0.73 0.58 18.62
N LEU A 97 -1.30 0.09 17.51
CA LEU A 97 -1.80 -1.28 17.45
C LEU A 97 -0.69 -2.30 17.71
N VAL A 98 0.50 -2.11 17.15
CA VAL A 98 1.65 -2.99 17.39
C VAL A 98 2.05 -3.01 18.87
N ASP A 99 2.09 -1.84 19.51
CA ASP A 99 2.47 -1.69 20.93
C ASP A 99 1.54 -2.44 21.88
N VAL A 100 0.23 -2.36 21.65
CA VAL A 100 -0.78 -3.03 22.50
C VAL A 100 -1.12 -4.45 22.04
N SER A 101 -0.59 -4.91 20.90
CA SER A 101 -0.83 -6.27 20.40
C SER A 101 0.49 -6.98 20.02
N SER A 102 0.80 -7.07 18.72
CA SER A 102 2.08 -7.51 18.17
C SER A 102 2.17 -7.07 16.72
N GLU A 103 3.40 -6.95 16.20
CA GLU A 103 3.64 -6.67 14.77
C GLU A 103 2.89 -7.66 13.87
N SER A 104 2.96 -8.95 14.18
CA SER A 104 2.28 -9.99 13.40
C SER A 104 0.75 -9.90 13.42
N ALA A 105 0.15 -9.33 14.47
CA ALA A 105 -1.30 -9.13 14.56
C ALA A 105 -1.72 -7.90 13.75
N ALA A 106 -0.94 -6.81 13.84
CA ALA A 106 -1.16 -5.60 13.07
C ALA A 106 -0.96 -5.83 11.56
N GLU A 107 0.07 -6.59 11.15
CA GLU A 107 0.29 -6.98 9.76
C GLU A 107 -0.88 -7.79 9.20
N LYS A 108 -1.33 -8.83 9.92
CA LYS A 108 -2.49 -9.64 9.48
C LYS A 108 -3.77 -8.82 9.35
N LEU A 109 -3.97 -7.84 10.23
CA LEU A 109 -5.10 -6.94 10.12
C LEU A 109 -4.96 -6.08 8.86
N MET A 110 -3.76 -5.53 8.62
CA MET A 110 -3.50 -4.70 7.47
C MET A 110 -3.61 -5.47 6.15
N ASP A 111 -3.12 -6.71 6.08
CA ASP A 111 -3.25 -7.56 4.89
C ASP A 111 -4.74 -7.73 4.51
N LYS A 112 -5.60 -8.02 5.49
CA LYS A 112 -7.05 -8.13 5.27
C LYS A 112 -7.68 -6.83 4.81
N VAL A 113 -7.25 -5.71 5.38
CA VAL A 113 -7.72 -4.39 4.99
C VAL A 113 -7.32 -4.11 3.54
N MET A 114 -6.05 -4.34 3.19
CA MET A 114 -5.52 -4.15 1.84
C MET A 114 -6.22 -5.03 0.80
N GLU A 115 -6.57 -6.28 1.14
CA GLU A 115 -7.36 -7.17 0.30
C GLU A 115 -8.78 -6.65 0.02
N SER A 116 -9.33 -5.81 0.91
CA SER A 116 -10.68 -5.25 0.78
C SER A 116 -10.74 -3.93 0.01
N ILE A 117 -9.57 -3.30 -0.24
CA ILE A 117 -9.45 -2.01 -0.91
C ILE A 117 -9.15 -2.24 -2.39
N SER A 118 -9.93 -1.62 -3.28
CA SER A 118 -9.72 -1.66 -4.72
C SER A 118 -8.95 -0.43 -5.26
N ASN A 119 -8.88 0.65 -4.48
CA ASN A 119 -8.17 1.88 -4.85
C ASN A 119 -6.66 1.74 -4.64
N GLU A 120 -5.90 1.68 -5.74
CA GLU A 120 -4.44 1.52 -5.74
C GLU A 120 -3.70 2.72 -5.09
N GLU A 121 -4.22 3.94 -5.24
CA GLU A 121 -3.60 5.13 -4.64
C GLU A 121 -3.74 5.11 -3.11
N ALA A 122 -4.90 4.70 -2.61
CA ALA A 122 -5.15 4.50 -1.19
C ALA A 122 -4.32 3.34 -0.63
N GLN A 123 -4.25 2.20 -1.33
CA GLN A 123 -3.36 1.09 -0.97
C GLN A 123 -1.91 1.57 -0.82
N SER A 124 -1.39 2.29 -1.82
CA SER A 124 -0.03 2.84 -1.79
C SER A 124 0.17 3.86 -0.65
N LEU A 125 -0.85 4.65 -0.32
CA LEU A 125 -0.79 5.60 0.79
C LEU A 125 -0.72 4.88 2.14
N ILE A 126 -1.52 3.81 2.30
CA ILE A 126 -1.58 2.99 3.50
C ILE A 126 -0.25 2.25 3.71
N GLU A 127 0.29 1.61 2.67
CA GLU A 127 1.60 0.94 2.73
C GLU A 127 2.69 1.91 3.19
N ARG A 128 2.75 3.11 2.59
CA ARG A 128 3.72 4.14 2.99
C ARG A 128 3.53 4.61 4.43
N GLY A 129 2.29 4.63 4.93
CA GLY A 129 1.99 4.90 6.34
C GLY A 129 2.55 3.81 7.25
N VAL A 130 2.34 2.54 6.92
CA VAL A 130 2.85 1.39 7.67
C VAL A 130 4.37 1.31 7.63
N GLU A 131 5.01 1.56 6.49
CA GLU A 131 6.47 1.64 6.39
C GLU A 131 7.03 2.75 7.30
N LYS A 132 6.41 3.93 7.28
CA LYS A 132 6.79 5.04 8.18
C LYS A 132 6.62 4.65 9.66
N ALA A 133 5.58 3.89 10.01
CA ALA A 133 5.38 3.36 11.36
C ALA A 133 6.55 2.46 11.79
N LYS A 134 6.96 1.54 10.91
CA LYS A 134 8.07 0.60 11.15
C LYS A 134 9.43 1.30 11.29
N GLU A 135 9.62 2.42 10.61
CA GLU A 135 10.80 3.27 10.76
C GLU A 135 10.81 4.05 12.08
N ALA A 136 9.65 4.57 12.50
CA ALA A 136 9.53 5.37 13.72
C ALA A 136 9.52 4.54 15.01
N GLN A 137 8.95 3.33 14.97
CA GLN A 137 8.83 2.36 16.08
C GLN A 137 8.19 2.90 17.37
N GLU A 138 7.51 4.05 17.30
CA GLU A 138 6.89 4.69 18.47
C GLU A 138 5.42 4.98 18.19
N CYS A 139 4.56 4.63 19.15
CA CYS A 139 3.18 5.09 19.23
C CYS A 139 3.17 6.49 19.86
N VAL A 140 2.77 7.49 19.09
CA VAL A 140 2.66 8.89 19.53
C VAL A 140 1.17 9.24 19.60
N MET A 141 0.51 8.85 20.69
CA MET A 141 -0.92 9.14 20.92
C MET A 141 -1.25 10.62 20.92
#